data_AF-H1HNC6-F1
#
_entry.id   AF-H1HNC6-F1
#
_cell.length_a   1.000
_cell.length_b   1.000
_cell.length_c   1.000
_cell.angle_alpha   90.00
_cell.angle_beta   90.00
_cell.angle_gamma   90.00
#
_symmetry.space_group_name_H-M   'P 1'
#
loop_
_entity.id
_entity.type
_entity.pdbx_description
1 polymer ?
#
loop_
_entity_poly.entity_id
_entity_poly.type
_entity_poly.pdbx_seq_one_letter_code
_entity_poly.pdbx_strand_id
1 'polypeptide(L)'
;MTRFPKSKVWLCFCMLMAFCSCINREFDSNEEYSKSSSIPLIADNDRLLSRIFIINESKSYLWFDINNEVANFSKPELTLPMMEGSQNSFRRIPLRGLLYEYNAAKGELTFRDIPEQFIQMNDERLSVTFKLTPADDKDVLLPNNKGAHTLKKQWLLTLIRVQFPGDKEAFKTEEKIKRGGRTYEFLPFKAELTLIN
;
A
#
# COMPACT_ATOMS: atom_id res chain seq x y z
N MET A 1 31.73 -27.73 -63.12
CA MET A 1 32.23 -27.53 -61.75
C MET A 1 31.95 -26.08 -61.35
N THR A 2 30.84 -25.81 -60.64
CA THR A 2 30.51 -24.48 -60.10
C THR A 2 29.74 -24.69 -58.79
N ARG A 3 30.37 -24.33 -57.65
CA ARG A 3 29.80 -24.40 -56.30
C ARG A 3 28.95 -23.15 -56.02
N PHE A 4 27.73 -23.32 -55.53
CA PHE A 4 26.95 -22.24 -54.91
C PHE A 4 26.99 -22.41 -53.37
N PRO A 5 27.49 -21.43 -52.59
CA PRO A 5 27.39 -21.45 -51.15
C PRO A 5 26.06 -20.77 -50.74
N LYS A 6 24.96 -21.52 -50.66
CA LYS A 6 23.63 -20.98 -50.28
C LYS A 6 23.17 -21.33 -48.85
N SER A 7 24.10 -21.66 -47.93
CA SER A 7 23.71 -22.12 -46.59
C SER A 7 23.73 -21.03 -45.50
N LYS A 8 24.57 -19.99 -45.61
CA LYS A 8 24.74 -19.01 -44.52
C LYS A 8 23.70 -17.87 -44.51
N VAL A 9 23.22 -17.46 -45.68
CA VAL A 9 22.24 -16.36 -45.81
C VAL A 9 20.86 -16.77 -45.29
N TRP A 10 20.47 -18.03 -45.51
CA TRP A 10 19.17 -18.53 -45.06
C TRP A 10 19.10 -18.69 -43.54
N LEU A 11 20.21 -19.11 -42.91
CA LEU A 11 20.31 -19.20 -41.46
C LEU A 11 20.19 -17.82 -40.77
N CYS A 12 20.83 -16.79 -41.35
CA CYS A 12 20.69 -15.42 -40.85
C CYS A 12 19.26 -14.89 -41.00
N PHE A 13 18.56 -15.23 -42.09
CA PHE A 13 17.18 -14.80 -42.32
C PHE A 13 16.21 -15.45 -41.32
N CYS A 14 16.39 -16.74 -41.02
CA CYS A 14 15.60 -17.43 -40.00
C CYS A 14 15.87 -16.89 -38.58
N MET A 15 17.12 -16.56 -38.23
CA MET A 15 17.42 -15.89 -36.96
C MET A 15 16.77 -14.50 -36.89
N LEU A 16 16.80 -13.71 -37.97
CA LEU A 16 16.21 -12.36 -37.97
C LEU A 16 14.71 -12.40 -37.71
N MET A 17 13.99 -13.36 -38.32
CA MET A 17 12.56 -13.57 -38.08
C MET A 17 12.28 -14.03 -36.64
N ALA A 18 13.13 -14.88 -36.06
CA ALA A 18 13.02 -15.29 -34.65
C ALA A 18 13.23 -14.11 -33.69
N PHE A 19 14.18 -13.21 -33.98
CA PHE A 19 14.38 -12.00 -33.19
C PHE A 19 13.24 -10.98 -33.36
N CYS A 20 12.64 -10.85 -34.55
CA CYS A 20 11.46 -10.00 -34.74
C CYS A 20 10.21 -10.53 -34.00
N SER A 21 10.02 -11.86 -33.89
CA SER A 21 8.91 -12.44 -33.11
C SER A 21 9.08 -12.32 -31.59
N CYS A 22 10.30 -12.05 -31.10
CA CYS A 22 10.57 -11.81 -29.68
C CYS A 22 10.47 -10.31 -29.29
N ILE A 23 10.22 -9.42 -30.25
CA ILE A 23 10.08 -7.96 -30.01
C ILE A 23 8.62 -7.54 -29.78
N ASN A 24 7.66 -8.48 -29.80
CA ASN A 24 6.35 -8.23 -29.21
C ASN A 24 6.45 -8.40 -27.70
N ARG A 25 7.00 -7.34 -27.08
CA ARG A 25 7.06 -7.11 -25.65
C ARG A 25 5.63 -7.20 -25.10
N GLU A 26 5.40 -8.09 -24.12
CA GLU A 26 4.17 -8.24 -23.33
C GLU A 26 3.66 -6.95 -22.64
N PHE A 27 4.28 -5.79 -22.91
CA PHE A 27 3.88 -4.50 -22.38
C PHE A 27 2.84 -3.76 -23.23
N ASP A 28 2.74 -4.04 -24.53
CA ASP A 28 1.78 -3.32 -25.40
C ASP A 28 0.39 -4.00 -25.47
N SER A 29 0.27 -5.24 -24.99
CA SER A 29 -0.99 -5.99 -24.96
C SER A 29 -1.71 -5.95 -23.62
N ASN A 30 -1.19 -5.24 -22.62
CA ASN A 30 -1.95 -5.01 -21.39
C ASN A 30 -3.00 -3.93 -21.66
N GLU A 31 -4.18 -4.37 -22.13
CA GLU A 31 -5.40 -3.54 -22.17
C GLU A 31 -5.66 -2.85 -20.82
N GLU A 32 -5.16 -3.42 -19.73
CA GLU A 32 -5.24 -2.92 -18.35
C GLU A 32 -4.66 -1.50 -18.18
N TYR A 33 -3.62 -1.12 -18.95
CA TYR A 33 -3.07 0.24 -18.92
C TYR A 33 -3.87 1.26 -19.74
N SER A 34 -4.59 0.80 -20.77
CA SER A 34 -5.41 1.69 -21.61
C SER A 34 -6.81 1.97 -21.03
N LYS A 35 -7.24 1.13 -20.08
CA LYS A 35 -8.54 1.20 -19.40
C LYS A 35 -8.42 1.47 -17.90
N SER A 36 -7.31 2.06 -17.42
CA SER A 36 -7.26 2.57 -16.05
C SER A 36 -8.13 3.83 -15.97
N SER A 37 -9.45 3.66 -16.01
CA SER A 37 -10.37 4.69 -15.56
C SER A 37 -10.00 4.96 -14.11
N SER A 38 -9.40 6.14 -13.86
CA SER A 38 -9.15 6.62 -12.50
C SER A 38 -10.44 6.44 -11.71
N ILE A 39 -10.45 5.56 -10.72
CA ILE A 39 -11.64 5.33 -9.90
C ILE A 39 -11.90 6.67 -9.20
N PRO A 40 -13.01 7.36 -9.48
CA PRO A 40 -13.30 8.63 -8.83
C PRO A 40 -13.70 8.32 -7.39
N LEU A 41 -12.73 8.37 -6.48
CA LEU A 41 -13.01 8.31 -5.05
C LEU A 41 -13.36 9.72 -4.59
N ILE A 42 -14.57 9.87 -4.04
CA ILE A 42 -15.09 11.11 -3.46
C ILE A 42 -14.42 11.29 -2.08
N ALA A 43 -13.17 11.74 -2.07
CA ALA A 43 -12.37 11.95 -0.87
C ALA A 43 -11.38 13.11 -1.05
N ASP A 44 -10.85 13.66 0.05
CA ASP A 44 -9.84 14.73 0.07
C ASP A 44 -8.42 14.20 -0.23
N ASN A 45 -8.31 13.22 -1.14
CA ASN A 45 -7.06 12.55 -1.48
C ASN A 45 -6.01 13.50 -2.05
N ASP A 46 -6.45 14.58 -2.69
CA ASP A 46 -5.62 15.68 -3.20
C ASP A 46 -4.67 16.23 -2.12
N ARG A 47 -5.05 16.20 -0.84
CA ARG A 47 -4.21 16.66 0.28
C ARG A 47 -3.04 15.73 0.57
N LEU A 48 -3.21 14.43 0.32
CA LEU A 48 -2.15 13.43 0.48
C LEU A 48 -1.42 13.15 -0.83
N LEU A 49 -1.97 13.56 -1.97
CA LEU A 49 -1.39 13.32 -3.28
C LEU A 49 0.08 13.76 -3.32
N SER A 50 0.93 12.86 -3.82
CA SER A 50 2.38 13.03 -3.91
C SER A 50 3.10 13.18 -2.57
N ARG A 51 2.43 13.09 -1.42
CA ARG A 51 3.10 13.07 -0.11
C ARG A 51 3.79 11.73 0.09
N ILE A 52 5.00 11.80 0.60
CA ILE A 52 5.82 10.63 0.92
C ILE A 52 6.11 10.63 2.41
N PHE A 53 5.67 9.58 3.08
CA PHE A 53 5.96 9.32 4.48
C PHE A 53 6.97 8.18 4.57
N ILE A 54 7.86 8.24 5.56
CA ILE A 54 8.63 7.08 5.99
C ILE A 54 7.87 6.45 7.16
N ILE A 55 7.54 5.16 7.08
CA ILE A 55 7.08 4.40 8.24
C ILE A 55 8.28 4.17 9.14
N ASN A 56 8.32 4.81 10.30
CA ASN A 56 9.53 4.88 11.11
C ASN A 56 10.01 3.50 11.60
N GLU A 57 9.10 2.57 11.84
CA GLU A 57 9.42 1.21 12.28
C GLU A 57 10.12 0.39 11.20
N SER A 58 9.54 0.34 9.99
CA SER A 58 10.04 -0.49 8.88
C SER A 58 10.99 0.23 7.93
N LYS A 59 11.16 1.56 8.07
CA LYS A 59 11.92 2.45 7.17
C LYS A 59 11.46 2.37 5.71
N SER A 60 10.25 1.86 5.47
CA SER A 60 9.64 1.80 4.16
C SER A 60 8.94 3.12 3.83
N TYR A 61 8.81 3.43 2.55
CA TYR A 61 8.14 4.63 2.08
C TYR A 61 6.66 4.35 1.81
N LEU A 62 5.79 5.21 2.31
CA LEU A 62 4.36 5.28 1.99
C LEU A 62 4.16 6.50 1.11
N TRP A 63 3.94 6.29 -0.19
CA TRP A 63 3.70 7.36 -1.17
C TRP A 63 2.30 7.20 -1.74
N PHE A 64 1.52 8.27 -1.66
CA PHE A 64 0.19 8.37 -2.24
C PHE A 64 0.26 8.85 -3.69
N ASP A 65 -0.14 7.98 -4.61
CA ASP A 65 -0.06 8.17 -6.06
C ASP A 65 -1.32 8.83 -6.65
N ILE A 66 -1.23 9.26 -7.91
CA ILE A 66 -2.28 9.94 -8.69
C ILE A 66 -3.53 9.07 -8.92
N ASN A 67 -3.40 7.75 -8.83
CA ASN A 67 -4.49 6.80 -9.06
C ASN A 67 -5.32 6.51 -7.80
N ASN A 68 -5.17 7.29 -6.73
CA ASN A 68 -5.73 7.00 -5.40
C ASN A 68 -5.22 5.69 -4.80
N GLU A 69 -4.01 5.30 -5.20
CA GLU A 69 -3.33 4.09 -4.73
C GLU A 69 -2.04 4.43 -4.01
N VAL A 70 -1.59 3.54 -3.15
CA VAL A 70 -0.23 3.60 -2.62
C VAL A 70 0.73 3.13 -3.71
N ALA A 71 1.71 3.96 -4.05
CA ALA A 71 2.65 3.70 -5.13
C ALA A 71 3.43 2.37 -4.94
N ASN A 72 3.69 1.68 -6.06
CA ASN A 72 4.27 0.34 -6.09
C ASN A 72 5.81 0.28 -6.10
N PHE A 73 6.49 1.31 -5.60
CA PHE A 73 7.96 1.44 -5.66
C PHE A 73 8.68 0.88 -4.42
N SER A 74 8.03 0.96 -3.25
CA SER A 74 8.51 0.46 -1.96
C SER A 74 7.63 -0.71 -1.50
N LYS A 75 7.99 -1.37 -0.39
CA LYS A 75 7.17 -2.41 0.26
C LYS A 75 6.65 -1.92 1.63
N PRO A 76 5.79 -0.90 1.68
CA PRO A 76 5.21 -0.45 2.93
C PRO A 76 4.27 -1.52 3.48
N GLU A 77 4.41 -1.81 4.78
CA GLU A 77 3.64 -2.83 5.48
C GLU A 77 3.32 -2.33 6.90
N LEU A 78 2.11 -2.63 7.37
CA LEU A 78 1.71 -2.45 8.77
C LEU A 78 1.44 -3.82 9.39
N THR A 79 1.95 -4.04 10.60
CA THR A 79 1.68 -5.26 11.37
C THR A 79 0.60 -4.93 12.41
N LEU A 80 -0.65 -5.28 12.10
CA LEU A 80 -1.78 -5.01 12.97
C LEU A 80 -1.90 -6.10 14.04
N PRO A 81 -1.82 -5.76 15.34
CA PRO A 81 -2.02 -6.70 16.43
C PRO A 81 -3.51 -7.03 16.58
N MET A 82 -3.81 -8.26 16.94
CA MET A 82 -5.17 -8.74 17.14
C MET A 82 -5.25 -9.92 18.10
N MET A 83 -6.46 -10.21 18.57
CA MET A 83 -6.81 -11.46 19.23
C MET A 83 -7.62 -12.33 18.28
N GLU A 84 -7.30 -13.62 18.22
CA GLU A 84 -8.10 -14.65 17.57
C GLU A 84 -8.55 -15.65 18.62
N GLY A 85 -9.82 -15.55 19.03
CA GLY A 85 -10.34 -16.21 20.22
C GLY A 85 -9.62 -15.72 21.48
N SER A 86 -8.74 -16.55 22.02
CA SER A 86 -7.91 -16.25 23.19
C SER A 86 -6.42 -16.20 22.89
N GLN A 87 -6.04 -16.22 21.61
CA GLN A 87 -4.64 -16.23 21.18
C GLN A 87 -4.24 -14.88 20.58
N ASN A 88 -3.06 -14.40 20.96
CA ASN A 88 -2.44 -13.25 20.31
C ASN A 88 -2.10 -13.61 18.87
N SER A 89 -2.45 -12.74 17.94
CA SER A 89 -2.18 -12.90 16.52
C SER A 89 -1.88 -11.55 15.89
N PHE A 90 -1.40 -11.57 14.64
CA PHE A 90 -1.04 -10.36 13.91
C PHE A 90 -1.45 -10.50 12.45
N ARG A 91 -1.76 -9.39 11.78
CA ARG A 91 -1.97 -9.32 10.33
C ARG A 91 -0.95 -8.37 9.72
N ARG A 92 -0.19 -8.89 8.77
CA ARG A 92 0.78 -8.13 8.00
C ARG A 92 0.09 -7.62 6.75
N ILE A 93 -0.22 -6.34 6.75
CA ILE A 93 -0.99 -5.68 5.69
C ILE A 93 -0.01 -4.93 4.79
N PRO A 94 0.31 -5.43 3.58
CA PRO A 94 1.07 -4.66 2.62
C PRO A 94 0.19 -3.52 2.12
N LEU A 95 0.69 -2.29 2.21
CA LEU A 95 -0.05 -1.10 1.78
C LEU A 95 0.10 -0.85 0.27
N ARG A 96 1.15 -1.43 -0.33
CA ARG A 96 1.52 -1.25 -1.73
C ARG A 96 0.38 -1.63 -2.68
N GLY A 97 0.01 -0.72 -3.58
CA GLY A 97 -1.06 -0.91 -4.55
C GLY A 97 -2.47 -0.93 -3.95
N LEU A 98 -2.62 -0.66 -2.64
CA LEU A 98 -3.94 -0.51 -2.06
C LEU A 98 -4.54 0.84 -2.41
N LEU A 99 -5.83 0.85 -2.69
CA LEU A 99 -6.62 2.06 -2.79
C LEU A 99 -6.69 2.75 -1.42
N TYR A 100 -6.64 4.07 -1.41
CA TYR A 100 -6.79 4.87 -0.19
C TYR A 100 -7.84 5.96 -0.33
N GLU A 101 -8.43 6.33 0.80
CA GLU A 101 -9.34 7.46 0.94
C GLU A 101 -8.96 8.29 2.16
N TYR A 102 -8.81 9.60 1.96
CA TYR A 102 -8.52 10.55 3.01
C TYR A 102 -9.70 11.48 3.24
N ASN A 103 -10.18 11.54 4.48
CA ASN A 103 -11.16 12.51 4.92
C ASN A 103 -10.45 13.58 5.75
N ALA A 104 -10.28 14.77 5.19
CA ALA A 104 -9.52 15.84 5.81
C ALA A 104 -10.23 16.47 7.01
N ALA A 105 -11.57 16.50 7.00
CA ALA A 105 -12.37 17.03 8.11
C ALA A 105 -12.18 16.21 9.40
N LYS A 106 -11.97 14.90 9.27
CA LYS A 106 -11.75 13.98 10.40
C LYS A 106 -10.28 13.59 10.60
N GLY A 107 -9.42 13.88 9.62
CA GLY A 107 -8.06 13.39 9.57
C GLY A 107 -7.99 11.87 9.47
N GLU A 108 -8.91 11.24 8.73
CA GLU A 108 -9.02 9.79 8.63
C GLU A 108 -8.47 9.29 7.29
N LEU A 109 -7.55 8.34 7.34
CA LEU A 109 -6.99 7.65 6.19
C LEU A 109 -7.49 6.20 6.17
N THR A 110 -8.24 5.83 5.15
CA THR A 110 -8.74 4.48 4.96
C THR A 110 -7.97 3.80 3.84
N PHE A 111 -7.44 2.60 4.10
CA PHE A 111 -6.99 1.69 3.04
C PHE A 111 -8.12 0.73 2.73
N ARG A 112 -8.52 0.68 1.47
CA ARG A 112 -9.71 -0.03 1.03
C ARG A 112 -9.41 -1.41 0.50
N ASP A 113 -10.40 -2.29 0.68
CA ASP A 113 -10.51 -3.56 -0.02
C ASP A 113 -9.24 -4.43 0.04
N ILE A 114 -8.60 -4.49 1.22
CA ILE A 114 -7.43 -5.33 1.46
C ILE A 114 -7.78 -6.78 1.08
N PRO A 115 -6.94 -7.46 0.28
CA PRO A 115 -7.19 -8.83 -0.13
C PRO A 115 -7.25 -9.82 1.03
N GLU A 116 -8.16 -10.80 0.92
CA GLU A 116 -8.42 -11.85 1.91
C GLU A 116 -7.17 -12.61 2.37
N GLN A 117 -6.20 -12.82 1.47
CA GLN A 117 -4.95 -13.54 1.76
C GLN A 117 -4.11 -12.89 2.88
N PHE A 118 -4.25 -11.58 3.09
CA PHE A 118 -3.55 -10.84 4.14
C PHE A 118 -4.35 -10.75 5.44
N ILE A 119 -5.66 -10.93 5.36
CA ILE A 119 -6.58 -10.80 6.50
C ILE A 119 -6.85 -12.16 7.12
N GLN A 120 -6.96 -13.23 6.33
CA GLN A 120 -7.16 -14.61 6.79
C GLN A 120 -8.34 -14.73 7.78
N MET A 121 -9.43 -14.03 7.48
CA MET A 121 -10.68 -14.05 8.25
C MET A 121 -11.82 -14.43 7.32
N ASN A 122 -12.00 -15.73 7.09
CA ASN A 122 -13.13 -16.28 6.34
C ASN A 122 -13.25 -15.78 4.88
N ASP A 123 -12.12 -15.63 4.18
CA ASP A 123 -12.07 -15.21 2.77
C ASP A 123 -12.76 -13.86 2.50
N GLU A 124 -12.77 -12.96 3.50
CA GLU A 124 -13.33 -11.63 3.35
C GLU A 124 -12.24 -10.58 3.10
N ARG A 125 -12.58 -9.58 2.29
CA ARG A 125 -11.81 -8.33 2.18
C ARG A 125 -12.09 -7.41 3.36
N LEU A 126 -11.15 -6.53 3.65
CA LEU A 126 -11.23 -5.60 4.78
C LEU A 126 -10.77 -4.21 4.36
N SER A 127 -11.52 -3.20 4.77
CA SER A 127 -11.06 -1.82 4.77
C SER A 127 -10.65 -1.42 6.18
N VAL A 128 -9.51 -0.76 6.32
CA VAL A 128 -8.97 -0.33 7.62
C VAL A 128 -8.85 1.18 7.62
N THR A 129 -9.41 1.82 8.64
CA THR A 129 -9.32 3.28 8.81
C THR A 129 -8.40 3.61 9.97
N PHE A 130 -7.50 4.54 9.69
CA PHE A 130 -6.58 5.12 10.64
C PHE A 130 -6.88 6.61 10.83
N LYS A 131 -6.61 7.13 12.02
CA LYS A 131 -6.49 8.55 12.26
C LYS A 131 -5.05 9.00 12.02
N LEU A 132 -4.87 10.00 11.18
CA LEU A 132 -3.59 10.59 10.82
C LEU A 132 -3.47 11.97 11.49
N THR A 133 -2.64 12.07 12.52
CA THR A 133 -2.44 13.31 13.29
C THR A 133 -1.00 13.78 13.22
N PRO A 134 -0.70 15.08 13.14
CA PRO A 134 0.66 15.55 13.34
C PRO A 134 1.12 15.17 14.75
N ALA A 135 2.35 14.72 14.88
CA ALA A 135 2.99 14.54 16.19
C ALA A 135 3.67 15.86 16.57
N ASP A 136 3.66 16.20 17.87
CA ASP A 136 4.31 17.41 18.36
C ASP A 136 5.79 17.43 17.98
N ASP A 137 6.30 18.61 17.62
CA ASP A 137 7.70 18.81 17.28
C ASP A 137 8.58 18.39 18.46
N LYS A 138 9.34 17.31 18.29
CA LYS A 138 10.34 16.88 19.28
C LYS A 138 11.59 17.72 19.08
N ASP A 139 11.87 18.62 20.03
CA ASP A 139 13.16 19.29 20.12
C ASP A 139 14.26 18.26 20.39
N VAL A 140 15.16 18.09 19.42
CA VAL A 140 16.32 17.24 19.60
C VAL A 140 17.46 18.08 20.15
N LEU A 141 17.85 17.81 21.40
CA LEU A 141 19.07 18.35 22.00
C LEU A 141 20.28 17.68 21.34
N LEU A 142 21.08 18.45 20.60
CA LEU A 142 22.37 17.97 20.13
C LEU A 142 23.37 17.87 21.30
N PRO A 143 24.41 17.02 21.19
CA PRO A 143 25.46 16.86 22.21
C PRO A 143 26.21 18.17 22.57
N ASN A 144 26.03 19.24 21.80
CA ASN A 144 26.59 20.57 22.08
C ASN A 144 25.61 21.53 22.81
N ASN A 145 24.54 21.02 23.42
CA ASN A 145 23.48 21.84 24.06
C ASN A 145 22.82 22.88 23.13
N LYS A 146 23.02 22.76 21.82
CA LYS A 146 22.27 23.51 20.81
C LYS A 146 21.06 22.66 20.42
N GLY A 147 19.85 23.15 20.69
CA GLY A 147 18.64 22.54 20.15
C GLY A 147 18.72 22.59 18.62
N ALA A 148 18.63 21.44 17.97
CA ALA A 148 18.35 21.40 16.55
C ALA A 148 16.87 21.05 16.41
N HIS A 149 16.08 22.00 15.92
CA HIS A 149 14.77 21.66 15.37
C HIS A 149 15.02 20.74 14.18
N THR A 150 14.80 19.45 14.37
CA THR A 150 14.76 18.52 13.24
C THR A 150 13.44 18.77 12.53
N LEU A 151 13.47 19.61 11.49
CA LEU A 151 12.35 20.09 10.65
C LEU A 151 11.50 19.01 9.97
N LYS A 152 11.71 17.72 10.25
CA LYS A 152 10.93 16.66 9.62
C LYS A 152 9.60 16.53 10.35
N LYS A 153 8.52 16.98 9.70
CA LYS A 153 7.15 16.90 10.22
C LYS A 153 6.82 15.45 10.53
N GLN A 154 6.67 15.14 11.82
CA GLN A 154 6.27 13.83 12.30
C GLN A 154 4.76 13.72 12.33
N TRP A 155 4.26 12.51 12.08
CA TRP A 155 2.86 12.18 12.06
C TRP A 155 2.65 10.85 12.77
N LEU A 156 1.46 10.66 13.32
CA LEU A 156 1.05 9.45 13.99
C LEU A 156 -0.16 8.87 13.26
N LEU A 157 -0.03 7.60 12.88
CA LEU A 157 -1.09 6.80 12.27
C LEU A 157 -1.66 5.87 13.36
N THR A 158 -2.91 6.09 13.76
CA THR A 158 -3.56 5.31 14.83
C THR A 158 -4.74 4.53 14.26
N LEU A 159 -4.81 3.21 14.47
CA LEU A 159 -5.96 2.42 14.01
C LEU A 159 -7.21 2.85 14.78
N ILE A 160 -8.33 3.07 14.08
CA ILE A 160 -9.59 3.48 14.71
C ILE A 160 -10.76 2.53 14.44
N ARG A 161 -10.86 1.97 13.23
CA ARG A 161 -11.94 1.06 12.86
C ARG A 161 -11.57 0.21 11.65
N VAL A 162 -12.31 -0.88 11.50
CA VAL A 162 -12.22 -1.81 10.37
C VAL A 162 -13.63 -2.05 9.83
N GLN A 163 -13.76 -2.27 8.53
CA GLN A 163 -15.05 -2.49 7.87
C GLN A 163 -14.93 -3.60 6.83
N PHE A 164 -15.84 -4.56 6.85
CA PHE A 164 -15.97 -5.53 5.77
C PHE A 164 -17.00 -5.04 4.75
N PRO A 165 -16.83 -5.34 3.45
CA PRO A 165 -17.73 -4.85 2.40
C PRO A 165 -19.21 -5.19 2.61
N GLY A 166 -19.51 -6.30 3.29
CA GLY A 166 -20.89 -6.75 3.56
C GLY A 166 -21.57 -6.09 4.76
N ASP A 167 -20.82 -5.36 5.58
CA ASP A 167 -21.36 -4.77 6.82
C ASP A 167 -21.86 -3.35 6.63
N LYS A 168 -22.99 -3.05 7.29
CA LYS A 168 -23.57 -1.70 7.32
C LYS A 168 -22.74 -0.72 8.14
N GLU A 169 -22.05 -1.21 9.17
CA GLU A 169 -21.28 -0.40 10.10
C GLU A 169 -19.85 -0.91 10.21
N ALA A 170 -18.93 0.01 10.52
CA ALA A 170 -17.54 -0.32 10.79
C ALA A 170 -17.37 -0.67 12.27
N PHE A 171 -16.57 -1.70 12.54
CA PHE A 171 -16.21 -2.13 13.88
C PHE A 171 -15.07 -1.26 14.41
N LYS A 172 -15.21 -0.76 15.64
CA LYS A 172 -14.14 0.00 16.28
C LYS A 172 -12.99 -0.92 16.70
N THR A 173 -11.82 -0.34 16.89
CA THR A 173 -10.71 -1.04 17.55
C THR A 173 -11.17 -1.54 18.94
N GLU A 174 -10.71 -2.72 19.35
CA GLU A 174 -11.12 -3.46 20.56
C GLU A 174 -12.55 -4.02 20.54
N GLU A 175 -13.27 -3.85 19.44
CA GLU A 175 -14.58 -4.48 19.26
C GLU A 175 -14.44 -5.94 18.81
N LYS A 176 -15.25 -6.82 19.39
CA LYS A 176 -15.25 -8.25 19.07
C LYS A 176 -16.10 -8.53 17.83
N ILE A 177 -15.46 -9.11 16.83
CA ILE A 177 -16.03 -9.42 15.52
C ILE A 177 -16.14 -10.93 15.38
N LYS A 178 -17.31 -11.44 15.00
CA LYS A 178 -17.52 -12.88 14.73
C LYS A 178 -17.56 -13.15 13.23
N ARG A 179 -16.61 -13.96 12.74
CA ARG A 179 -16.48 -14.37 11.33
C ARG A 179 -16.02 -15.82 11.23
N GLY A 180 -16.56 -16.59 10.29
CA GLY A 180 -16.15 -18.00 10.09
C GLY A 180 -16.19 -18.87 11.34
N GLY A 181 -17.10 -18.61 12.29
CA GLY A 181 -17.19 -19.32 13.57
C GLY A 181 -16.12 -18.96 14.61
N ARG A 182 -15.22 -18.01 14.32
CA ARG A 182 -14.21 -17.49 15.25
C ARG A 182 -14.53 -16.07 15.68
N THR A 183 -14.00 -15.68 16.84
CA THR A 183 -14.06 -14.29 17.33
C THR A 183 -12.71 -13.64 17.13
N TYR A 184 -12.73 -12.42 16.60
CA TYR A 184 -11.55 -11.63 16.31
C TYR A 184 -11.68 -10.26 16.97
N GLU A 185 -10.57 -9.67 17.37
CA GLU A 185 -10.54 -8.34 17.99
C GLU A 185 -9.26 -7.63 17.54
N PHE A 186 -9.38 -6.51 16.83
CA PHE A 186 -8.23 -5.71 16.46
C PHE A 186 -7.77 -4.90 17.66
N LEU A 187 -6.50 -5.02 18.04
CA LEU A 187 -5.94 -4.31 19.19
C LEU A 187 -5.46 -2.90 18.78
N PRO A 188 -5.29 -1.98 19.75
CA PRO A 188 -4.76 -0.65 19.49
C PRO A 188 -3.42 -0.71 18.74
N PHE A 189 -3.33 0.03 17.64
CA PHE A 189 -2.14 0.12 16.81
C PHE A 189 -1.77 1.58 16.57
N LYS A 190 -0.46 1.86 16.63
CA LYS A 190 0.11 3.17 16.33
C LYS A 190 1.40 2.99 15.53
N ALA A 191 1.55 3.78 14.47
CA ALA A 191 2.79 3.89 13.72
C ALA A 191 3.21 5.35 13.60
N GLU A 192 4.48 5.62 13.86
CA GLU A 192 5.07 6.94 13.61
C GLU A 192 5.47 7.04 12.13
N LEU A 193 5.10 8.16 11.52
CA LEU A 193 5.38 8.50 10.14
C LEU A 193 6.23 9.77 10.09
N THR A 194 7.22 9.81 9.22
CA THR A 194 8.00 11.03 8.95
C THR A 194 7.70 11.53 7.55
N LEU A 195 7.13 12.72 7.42
CA LEU A 195 6.93 13.35 6.12
C LEU A 195 8.27 13.85 5.57
N ILE A 196 8.56 13.56 4.31
CA ILE A 196 9.83 13.93 3.68
C ILE A 196 9.71 14.93 2.53
N ASN A 197 8.51 15.41 2.20
CA ASN A 197 8.27 16.42 1.16
C ASN A 197 7.08 17.36 1.44
#